data_AF-A0A924R004-F1
#
_entry.id   AF-A0A924R004-F1
#
_cell.length_a   1.000
_cell.length_b   1.000
_cell.length_c   1.000
_cell.angle_alpha   90.00
_cell.angle_beta   90.00
_cell.angle_gamma   90.00
#
_symmetry.space_group_name_H-M   'P 1'
#
loop_
_entity.id
_entity.type
_entity.pdbx_description
1 polymer ?
#
loop_
_entity_poly.entity_id
_entity_poly.type
_entity_poly.pdbx_seq_one_letter_code
_entity_poly.pdbx_strand_id
1 'polypeptide(L)' 'DVHWNLIRASSASVADTAVHPMQDILGLGTECRMNLPGKSEGYWEWRFDWSQVEPEHASRLKHLTRIYGRSA' A
#
# COMPACT_ATOMS: atom_id res chain seq x y z
N ASP A 1 -9.80 9.36 0.20
CA ASP A 1 -9.27 8.48 1.25
C ASP A 1 -7.81 8.79 1.53
N VAL A 2 -7.39 8.77 2.79
CA VAL A 2 -6.06 9.25 3.23
C VAL A 2 -4.91 8.39 2.69
N HIS A 3 -5.09 7.06 2.65
CA HIS A 3 -4.07 6.13 2.17
C HIS A 3 -3.66 6.41 0.72
N TRP A 4 -4.63 6.66 -0.18
CA TRP A 4 -4.34 6.93 -1.58
C TRP A 4 -3.71 8.31 -1.80
N ASN A 5 -4.02 9.28 -0.94
CA ASN A 5 -3.36 10.59 -0.97
C ASN A 5 -1.87 10.46 -0.63
N LEU A 6 -1.52 9.60 0.34
CA LEU A 6 -0.13 9.33 0.72
C LEU A 6 0.62 8.47 -0.31
N ILE A 7 -0.03 7.47 -0.91
CA ILE A 7 0.51 6.70 -2.04
C ILE A 7 0.83 7.65 -3.21
N ARG A 8 -0.09 8.58 -3.52
CA ARG A 8 0.12 9.60 -4.55
C ARG A 8 1.30 10.53 -4.22
N ALA A 9 1.37 11.03 -2.98
CA ALA A 9 2.42 11.95 -2.56
C ALA A 9 3.82 11.30 -2.63
N SER A 10 3.95 10.06 -2.15
CA SER A 10 5.21 9.31 -2.23
C SER A 10 5.57 8.95 -3.69
N SER A 11 4.59 8.59 -4.52
CA SER A 11 4.81 8.39 -5.97
C SER A 11 5.27 9.67 -6.68
N ALA A 12 4.80 10.85 -6.26
CA ALA A 12 5.19 12.13 -6.84
C ALA A 12 6.55 12.66 -6.33
N SER A 13 7.15 12.01 -5.34
CA SER A 13 8.42 12.46 -4.75
C SER A 13 9.61 12.27 -5.69
N VAL A 14 10.74 12.91 -5.36
CA VAL A 14 12.04 12.72 -6.04
C VAL A 14 12.77 11.44 -5.63
N ALA A 15 12.20 10.62 -4.74
CA ALA A 15 12.81 9.36 -4.35
C ALA A 15 12.92 8.43 -5.57
N ASP A 16 14.06 7.75 -5.70
CA ASP A 16 14.30 6.79 -6.77
C ASP A 16 13.24 5.66 -6.78
N THR A 17 13.02 5.06 -5.62
CA THR A 17 12.05 3.97 -5.44
C THR A 17 10.94 4.37 -4.47
N ALA A 18 9.69 4.10 -4.85
CA ALA A 18 8.51 4.24 -3.99
C ALA A 18 7.94 2.84 -3.67
N VAL A 19 7.87 2.48 -2.39
CA VAL A 19 7.33 1.20 -1.92
C VAL A 19 6.11 1.46 -1.07
N HIS A 20 5.05 0.68 -1.29
CA HIS A 20 3.79 0.80 -0.56
C HIS A 20 3.46 -0.55 0.11
N PRO A 21 3.06 -0.56 1.39
CA PRO A 21 2.45 -1.72 2.02
C PRO A 21 1.18 -2.14 1.27
N MET A 22 0.97 -3.46 1.15
CA MET A 22 -0.25 -3.98 0.52
C MET A 22 -1.51 -3.58 1.30
N GLN A 23 -1.41 -3.42 2.62
CA GLN A 23 -2.51 -2.93 3.46
C GLN A 23 -3.01 -1.54 3.03
N ASP A 24 -2.12 -0.63 2.62
CA ASP A 24 -2.50 0.72 2.17
C ASP A 24 -3.20 0.68 0.81
N ILE A 25 -2.77 -0.24 -0.07
CA ILE A 25 -3.39 -0.46 -1.38
C ILE A 25 -4.82 -0.98 -1.21
N LEU A 26 -5.03 -1.89 -0.25
CA LEU A 26 -6.32 -2.49 0.09
C LEU A 26 -7.18 -1.61 1.01
N GLY A 27 -6.66 -0.48 1.50
CA GLY A 27 -7.39 0.44 2.38
C GLY A 27 -7.73 -0.12 3.76
N LEU A 28 -6.90 -1.02 4.30
CA LEU A 28 -7.16 -1.73 5.55
C LEU A 28 -6.79 -0.89 6.79
N GLY A 29 -7.42 -1.21 7.93
CA GLY A 29 -7.21 -0.52 9.20
C GLY A 29 -6.09 -1.09 10.05
N THR A 30 -6.07 -0.68 11.33
CA THR A 30 -5.02 -1.05 12.29
C THR A 30 -5.00 -2.55 12.61
N GLU A 31 -6.12 -3.25 12.45
CA GLU A 31 -6.24 -4.70 12.57
C GLU A 31 -5.34 -5.47 11.60
N CYS A 32 -4.92 -4.83 10.51
CA CYS A 32 -4.05 -5.42 9.50
C CYS A 32 -2.56 -5.07 9.68
N ARG A 33 -2.21 -4.48 10.82
CA ARG A 33 -0.83 -4.08 11.14
C ARG A 33 0.08 -5.31 11.23
N MET A 34 1.12 -5.33 10.39
CA MET A 34 2.09 -6.43 10.36
C MET A 34 2.85 -6.60 11.68
N ASN A 35 3.29 -5.52 12.32
CA ASN A 35 4.07 -5.59 13.56
C ASN A 35 3.84 -4.38 14.47
N LEU A 36 3.74 -4.61 15.79
CA LEU A 36 3.82 -3.58 16.82
C LEU A 36 5.07 -3.80 17.68
N PRO A 37 6.14 -3.02 17.47
CA PRO A 37 7.37 -3.13 18.26
C PRO A 37 7.10 -3.07 19.77
N GLY A 38 7.73 -3.95 20.53
CA GLY A 38 7.55 -4.07 21.97
C GLY A 38 6.40 -4.99 22.40
N LYS A 39 5.66 -5.59 21.46
CA LYS A 39 4.72 -6.68 21.73
C LYS A 39 5.25 -8.00 21.17
N SER A 40 5.14 -9.06 21.98
CA SER A 40 5.70 -10.37 21.67
C SER A 40 4.74 -11.32 20.93
N GLU A 41 3.44 -11.07 20.99
CA GLU A 41 2.40 -12.00 20.49
C GLU A 41 1.35 -11.27 19.65
N GLY A 42 0.73 -11.98 18.70
CA GLY A 42 -0.35 -11.47 17.84
C GLY A 42 0.10 -10.55 16.71
N TYR A 43 1.35 -10.67 16.26
CA TYR A 43 1.93 -9.89 15.17
C TYR A 43 2.70 -10.81 14.22
N TRP A 44 3.00 -10.31 13.02
CA TRP A 44 3.58 -11.06 11.89
C TRP A 44 2.64 -12.11 11.29
N GLU A 45 1.36 -12.03 11.64
CA GLU A 45 0.33 -13.00 11.26
C GLU A 45 -0.55 -12.50 10.11
N TRP A 46 -0.42 -11.23 9.71
CA TRP A 46 -1.28 -10.65 8.68
C TRP A 46 -1.10 -11.36 7.34
N ARG A 47 -2.24 -11.72 6.74
CA ARG A 47 -2.34 -12.27 5.38
C ARG A 47 -3.51 -11.60 4.69
N PHE A 48 -3.35 -11.31 3.40
CA PHE A 48 -4.46 -10.86 2.57
C PHE A 48 -5.29 -12.06 2.10
N ASP A 49 -6.54 -11.78 1.73
CA ASP A 49 -7.41 -12.69 0.99
C ASP A 49 -7.65 -12.15 -0.43
N TRP A 50 -7.73 -13.04 -1.41
CA TRP A 50 -7.92 -12.64 -2.81
C TRP A 50 -9.25 -11.94 -3.07
N SER A 51 -10.28 -12.19 -2.26
CA SER A 51 -11.54 -11.46 -2.33
C SER A 51 -11.40 -9.97 -2.02
N GLN A 52 -10.33 -9.55 -1.34
CA GLN A 52 -10.03 -8.14 -1.06
C GLN A 52 -9.40 -7.44 -2.28
N VAL A 53 -8.88 -8.18 -3.26
CA VAL A 53 -8.10 -7.63 -4.37
C VAL A 53 -9.02 -7.28 -5.54
N GLU A 54 -9.49 -6.04 -5.55
CA GLU A 54 -10.28 -5.51 -6.67
C GLU A 54 -9.42 -5.05 -7.87
N PRO A 55 -9.94 -5.13 -9.12
CA PRO A 55 -9.24 -4.63 -10.32
C PRO A 55 -8.88 -3.14 -10.28
N GLU A 56 -9.61 -2.34 -9.49
CA GLU A 56 -9.32 -0.91 -9.32
C GLU A 56 -7.94 -0.68 -8.69
N HIS A 57 -7.52 -1.52 -7.74
CA HIS A 57 -6.23 -1.38 -7.08
C HIS A 57 -5.08 -1.39 -8.08
N ALA A 58 -5.07 -2.39 -8.97
CA ALA A 58 -4.07 -2.51 -10.03
C ALA A 58 -4.17 -1.36 -11.04
N SER A 59 -5.39 -0.98 -11.43
CA SER A 59 -5.62 0.12 -12.39
C SER A 59 -5.11 1.45 -11.87
N ARG A 60 -5.32 1.73 -10.58
CA ARG A 60 -4.89 2.96 -9.91
C ARG A 60 -3.38 3.00 -9.70
N LEU A 61 -2.76 1.90 -9.28
CA LEU A 61 -1.29 1.80 -9.21
C LEU A 61 -0.63 2.00 -10.59
N LYS A 62 -1.19 1.38 -11.63
CA LYS A 62 -0.74 1.57 -13.02
C LYS A 62 -0.86 3.03 -13.47
N HIS A 63 -1.96 3.69 -13.11
CA HIS A 63 -2.14 5.11 -13.41
C HIS A 63 -1.08 5.97 -12.71
N LEU A 64 -0.89 5.79 -11.40
CA LEU A 64 0.07 6.55 -10.60
C LEU A 64 1.51 6.36 -11.07
N THR A 65 1.90 5.11 -11.33
CA THR A 65 3.24 4.79 -11.86
C THR A 65 3.48 5.46 -13.21
N ARG A 66 2.48 5.49 -14.09
CA ARG A 66 2.59 6.19 -15.39
C ARG A 66 2.73 7.71 -15.25
N ILE A 67 1.85 8.36 -14.49
CA ILE A 67 1.83 9.84 -14.43
C ILE A 67 3.02 10.43 -13.67
N TYR A 68 3.68 9.63 -12.84
CA TYR A 68 4.86 10.04 -12.07
C TYR A 68 6.18 9.44 -12.59
N GLY A 69 6.19 8.86 -13.80
CA GLY A 69 7.42 8.39 -14.44
C GLY A 69 8.08 7.18 -13.76
N ARG A 70 7.27 6.31 -13.14
CA ARG A 70 7.69 5.08 -12.44
C ARG A 70 7.24 3.79 -13.15
N SER A 71 6.78 3.89 -14.39
CA SER A 71 6.48 2.75 -15.25
C SER A 71 7.71 2.46 -16.12
N ALA A 72 8.56 1.53 -15.69
CA ALA A 72 9.64 0.98 -16.51
C ALA A 72 9.09 -0.12 -17.45
#